data_AF-W4V471-F1
#
_entry.id   AF-W4V471-F1
#
_cell.length_a   1.000
_cell.length_b   1.000
_cell.length_c   1.000
_cell.angle_alpha   90.00
_cell.angle_beta   90.00
_cell.angle_gamma   90.00
#
_symmetry.space_group_name_H-M   'P 1'
#
loop_
_entity.id
_entity.type
_entity.pdbx_description
1 polymer ?
#
loop_
_entity_poly.entity_id
_entity_poly.type
_entity_poly.pdbx_seq_one_letter_code
_entity_poly.pdbx_strand_id
1 'polypeptide(L)' 'MEIFEGLNEKGLAILNGDDKLLYGLNNLLKFRTVFYGMEEGLDYRAYNVESLGEKVLHLILSLKEENTG' A
#
# COMPACT_ATOMS: atom_id res chain seq x y z
N MET A 1 12.20 -6.32 11.44
CA MET A 1 11.06 -7.18 11.81
C MET A 1 11.31 -8.54 11.20
N GLU A 2 11.00 -9.60 11.93
CA GLU A 2 11.19 -10.99 11.48
C GLU A 2 10.48 -11.27 10.14
N ILE A 3 9.35 -10.60 9.87
CA ILE A 3 8.59 -10.78 8.62
C ILE A 3 9.35 -10.38 7.34
N PHE A 4 10.42 -9.60 7.45
CA PHE A 4 11.27 -9.21 6.32
C PHE A 4 12.52 -10.10 6.19
N GLU A 5 12.72 -11.04 7.10
CA GLU A 5 13.82 -11.98 7.02
C GLU A 5 13.63 -12.91 5.82
N GLY A 6 14.65 -13.01 4.97
CA GLY A 6 14.58 -13.78 3.73
C GLY A 6 14.00 -13.02 2.53
N LEU A 7 13.59 -11.75 2.69
CA LEU A 7 13.24 -10.92 1.55
C LEU A 7 14.51 -10.58 0.75
N ASN A 8 14.45 -10.79 -0.57
CA ASN A 8 15.54 -10.46 -1.49
C ASN A 8 15.88 -8.97 -1.40
N GLU A 9 17.15 -8.59 -1.63
CA GLU A 9 17.58 -7.18 -1.65
C GLU A 9 16.83 -6.32 -2.68
N LYS A 10 16.37 -6.93 -3.79
CA LYS A 10 15.51 -6.33 -4.81
C LYS A 10 14.03 -6.66 -4.61
N GLY A 11 13.67 -7.23 -3.47
CA GLY A 11 12.30 -7.58 -3.11
C GLY A 11 11.43 -6.34 -2.90
N LEU A 12 10.13 -6.55 -3.00
CA LEU A 12 9.10 -5.53 -2.80
C LEU A 12 8.30 -5.86 -1.53
N ALA A 13 8.32 -4.96 -0.56
CA ALA A 13 7.41 -5.00 0.58
C ALA A 13 6.09 -4.29 0.19
N ILE A 14 4.96 -4.97 0.38
CA ILE A 14 3.62 -4.42 0.17
C ILE A 14 2.96 -4.34 1.54
N LEU A 15 2.72 -3.12 2.03
CA LEU A 15 2.27 -2.88 3.40
C LEU A 15 0.95 -2.12 3.43
N ASN A 16 0.14 -2.37 4.46
CA ASN A 16 -1.07 -1.58 4.71
C ASN A 16 -0.68 -0.16 5.15
N GLY A 17 -1.04 0.84 4.36
CA GLY A 17 -0.80 2.26 4.61
C GLY A 17 -1.83 2.91 5.54
N ASP A 18 -3.00 2.30 5.72
CA ASP A 18 -4.02 2.77 6.68
C ASP A 18 -3.58 2.45 8.14
N ASP A 19 -2.69 1.48 8.32
CA ASP A 19 -2.06 1.20 9.61
C ASP A 19 -0.89 2.14 9.87
N LYS A 20 -1.01 2.97 10.90
CA LYS A 20 0.00 3.99 11.25
C LYS A 20 1.36 3.41 11.65
N LEU A 21 1.39 2.23 12.25
CA LEU A 21 2.66 1.58 12.64
C LEU A 21 3.40 1.09 11.40
N LEU A 22 2.67 0.49 10.44
CA LEU A 22 3.25 0.04 9.18
C LEU A 22 3.63 1.21 8.27
N TYR A 23 2.78 2.23 8.15
CA TYR A 23 3.08 3.43 7.38
C TYR A 23 4.29 4.20 7.93
N GLY A 24 4.50 4.15 9.25
CA GLY A 24 5.70 4.68 9.91
C GLY A 24 7.02 4.04 9.43
N LEU A 25 6.99 2.90 8.76
CA LEU A 25 8.16 2.25 8.16
C LEU A 25 8.54 2.83 6.79
N ASN A 26 7.76 3.77 6.25
CA ASN A 26 8.04 4.41 4.97
C ASN A 26 9.44 5.04 4.98
N ASN A 27 10.26 4.70 3.98
CA ASN A 27 11.68 5.08 3.87
C ASN A 27 12.62 4.57 4.98
N LEU A 28 12.15 3.75 5.92
CA LEU A 28 12.99 3.11 6.95
C LEU A 28 13.44 1.70 6.57
N LEU A 29 12.70 1.05 5.66
CA LEU A 29 13.06 -0.26 5.12
C LEU A 29 14.09 -0.12 4.00
N LYS A 30 15.03 -1.05 3.96
CA LYS A 30 16.07 -1.12 2.91
C LYS A 30 15.53 -1.66 1.57
N PHE A 31 14.30 -2.16 1.56
CA PHE A 31 13.64 -2.77 0.41
C PHE A 31 12.72 -1.76 -0.25
N ARG A 32 12.47 -1.92 -1.55
CA ARG A 32 11.40 -1.18 -2.22
C ARG A 32 10.11 -1.46 -1.46
N THR A 33 9.40 -0.42 -1.09
CA THR A 33 8.19 -0.52 -0.28
C THR A 33 7.09 0.26 -0.97
N VAL A 34 5.92 -0.36 -1.09
CA VAL A 34 4.70 0.30 -1.57
C VAL A 34 3.60 0.11 -0.54
N PHE A 35 2.75 1.12 -0.41
CA PHE A 35 1.64 1.13 0.53
C PHE A 35 0.30 1.04 -0.19
N TYR A 36 -0.59 0.17 0.32
CA TYR A 36 -1.97 0.07 -0.13
C TYR A 36 -2.94 0.54 0.96
N GLY A 37 -4.10 1.05 0.60
CA GLY A 37 -5.12 1.44 1.57
C GLY A 37 -6.20 2.33 0.98
N MET A 38 -6.93 3.02 1.86
CA MET A 38 -7.96 4.01 1.48
C MET A 38 -7.52 5.45 1.75
N GLU A 39 -6.52 5.65 2.61
CA GLU A 39 -5.95 6.95 2.94
C GLU A 39 -5.29 7.63 1.73
N GLU A 40 -5.16 8.95 1.81
CA GLU A 40 -4.53 9.76 0.76
C GLU A 40 -3.01 9.57 0.69
N GLY A 41 -2.45 9.71 -0.51
CA GLY A 41 -1.00 9.69 -0.74
C GLY A 41 -0.36 8.30 -0.81
N LEU A 42 -1.13 7.22 -0.64
CA LEU A 42 -0.68 5.83 -0.79
C LEU A 42 -0.44 5.46 -2.26
N ASP A 43 0.42 4.47 -2.49
CA ASP A 43 0.80 4.02 -3.85
C ASP A 43 -0.35 3.30 -4.56
N TYR A 44 -1.12 2.50 -3.81
CA TYR A 44 -2.32 1.83 -4.29
C TYR A 44 -3.50 2.23 -3.41
N ARG A 45 -4.34 3.12 -3.91
CA ARG A 45 -5.47 3.64 -3.13
C ARG A 45 -6.81 3.19 -3.70
N ALA A 46 -7.63 2.60 -2.84
CA ALA A 46 -9.05 2.41 -3.09
C ALA A 46 -9.82 3.64 -2.60
N TYR A 47 -10.69 4.19 -3.44
CA TYR A 47 -11.54 5.33 -3.09
C TYR A 47 -12.90 5.23 -3.79
N ASN A 48 -13.82 6.15 -3.46
CA ASN A 48 -15.21 6.10 -3.92
C ASN A 48 -15.86 4.74 -3.67
N VAL A 49 -15.71 4.25 -2.43
CA VAL A 49 -16.24 2.95 -2.02
C VAL A 49 -17.76 3.05 -1.84
N GLU A 50 -18.49 2.29 -2.63
CA GLU A 50 -19.95 2.22 -2.63
C GLU A 50 -20.41 0.78 -2.47
N SER A 51 -21.38 0.54 -1.59
CA SER A 51 -22.05 -0.76 -1.50
C SER A 51 -23.18 -0.82 -2.52
N LEU A 52 -23.14 -1.82 -3.41
CA LEU A 52 -24.21 -2.09 -4.39
C LEU A 52 -25.15 -3.21 -3.90
N GLY A 53 -25.29 -3.36 -2.58
CA GLY A 53 -26.01 -4.44 -1.91
C GLY A 53 -25.12 -5.23 -0.94
N GLU A 54 -25.66 -6.28 -0.34
CA GLU A 54 -25.02 -6.99 0.79
C GLU A 54 -23.68 -7.67 0.45
N LYS A 55 -23.43 -7.97 -0.83
CA LYS A 55 -22.27 -8.77 -1.26
C LYS A 55 -21.41 -8.11 -2.33
N VAL A 56 -21.73 -6.88 -2.72
CA VAL A 56 -21.05 -6.19 -3.82
C VAL A 56 -20.54 -4.85 -3.34
N LEU A 57 -19.25 -4.62 -3.55
CA LEU A 57 -18.60 -3.35 -3.35
C LEU A 57 -18.09 -2.85 -4.71
N HIS A 58 -18.42 -1.61 -5.04
CA HIS A 58 -17.81 -0.88 -6.13
C HIS A 58 -16.80 0.10 -5.55
N LEU A 59 -15.61 0.19 -6.15
CA LEU A 59 -14.54 1.07 -5.73
C LEU A 59 -13.69 1.43 -6.94
N ILE A 60 -13.01 2.57 -6.86
CA ILE A 60 -12.04 2.99 -7.86
C ILE A 60 -10.64 2.78 -7.28
N LEU A 61 -9.75 2.19 -8.09
CA LEU A 61 -8.34 2.02 -7.75
C LEU A 61 -7.53 3.11 -8.45
N SER A 62 -6.83 3.94 -7.68
CA SER A 62 -5.77 4.82 -8.21
C SER A 62 -4.41 4.21 -7.92
N LEU A 63 -3.56 4.21 -8.95
CA LEU A 63 -2.15 3.85 -8.84
C LEU A 63 -1.33 5.13 -8.94
N LYS A 64 -0.42 5.34 -8.00
CA LYS A 64 0.56 6.41 -8.08
C LYS A 64 1.62 6.01 -9.10
N GLU A 65 1.79 6.80 -10.16
CA GLU A 65 2.90 6.58 -11.09
C GLU A 65 4.23 6.76 -10.35
N GLU A 66 5.17 5.84 -10.55
CA GLU A 66 6.55 6.05 -10.11
C GLU A 66 7.12 7.22 -10.91
N ASN A 67 7.40 8.34 -10.23
CA ASN A 67 8.22 9.40 -10.81
C ASN A 67 9.60 8.81 -11.09
N THR A 68 9.85 8.43 -12.34
CA THR A 68 11.20 8.19 -12.86
C THR A 68 11.90 9.54 -13.00
N GLY A 69 12.35 10.08 -11.87
CA GLY A 69 13.23 11.23 -11.79
C GLY A 69 14.70 10.82 -11.82
#